data_AF-C0E5L4-F1
#
_entry.id   AF-C0E5L4-F1
#
_cell.length_a   1.000
_cell.length_b   1.000
_cell.length_c   1.000
_cell.angle_alpha   90.00
_cell.angle_beta   90.00
_cell.angle_gamma   90.00
#
_symmetry.space_group_name_H-M   'P 1'
#
loop_
_entity.id
_entity.type
_entity.pdbx_description
1 polymer ?
#
loop_
_entity_poly.entity_id
_entity_poly.type
_entity_poly.pdbx_seq_one_letter_code
_entity_poly.pdbx_strand_id
1 'polypeptide(L)'
;MSQPMLLAQVEQAEAQLGQPLPADYRAFLLDDANEDTEEWGFFTTPKEFLYCELDWTKDFPFSLEHPVDDSPLKEFDKRAVHAKKVEHDSDKHDALCEEAFDYMEENFLKPMERGIVYVADEGCAMYSFLVLRGEAAGQVWWCELTSCFATIEPHLHPLTNKPISFAEWCFFESHYYCLTTARKYLPNLLQHYWAYPLDDKEGRIAMMSMLIDEKLTGMTKEEIETFTCADDVPEDAMFFDMFLNEWRPVRNSIVFRGLTMRRDI
;
A
#
# COMPACT_ATOMS: atom_id res chain seq x y z
N MET A 1 -10.10 1.25 -23.77
CA MET A 1 -9.27 0.49 -24.77
C MET A 1 -10.07 -0.72 -25.23
N SER A 2 -9.87 -1.33 -26.41
CA SER A 2 -10.63 -2.57 -26.72
C SER A 2 -10.09 -3.78 -25.96
N GLN A 3 -10.96 -4.68 -25.51
CA GLN A 3 -10.59 -5.89 -24.76
C GLN A 3 -9.56 -6.79 -25.48
N PRO A 4 -9.62 -7.02 -26.81
CA PRO A 4 -8.57 -7.77 -27.51
C PRO A 4 -7.20 -7.06 -27.52
N MET A 5 -7.19 -5.71 -27.56
CA MET A 5 -5.94 -4.94 -27.46
C MET A 5 -5.34 -5.03 -26.07
N LEU A 6 -6.17 -4.95 -25.03
CA LEU A 6 -5.74 -5.10 -23.64
C LEU A 6 -5.16 -6.48 -23.38
N LEU A 7 -5.82 -7.54 -23.84
CA LEU A 7 -5.31 -8.91 -23.73
C LEU A 7 -3.94 -9.06 -24.42
N ALA A 8 -3.77 -8.49 -25.61
CA ALA A 8 -2.49 -8.52 -26.32
C ALA A 8 -1.39 -7.76 -25.55
N GLN A 9 -1.72 -6.64 -24.90
CA GLN A 9 -0.78 -5.90 -24.05
C GLN A 9 -0.39 -6.71 -22.80
N VAL A 10 -1.36 -7.38 -22.15
CA VAL A 10 -1.09 -8.30 -21.03
C VAL A 10 -0.16 -9.43 -21.47
N GLU A 11 -0.47 -10.11 -22.58
CA GLU A 11 0.37 -11.20 -23.10
C GLU A 11 1.78 -10.71 -23.47
N GLN A 12 1.90 -9.49 -24.00
CA GLN A 12 3.19 -8.86 -24.27
C GLN A 12 3.98 -8.58 -22.98
N ALA A 13 3.31 -8.08 -21.94
CA ALA A 13 3.92 -7.85 -20.63
C ALA A 13 4.42 -9.16 -20.02
N GLU A 14 3.60 -10.20 -20.01
CA GLU A 14 3.95 -11.54 -19.53
C GLU A 14 5.13 -12.13 -20.31
N ALA A 15 5.19 -11.91 -21.63
CA ALA A 15 6.32 -12.32 -22.45
C ALA A 15 7.62 -11.58 -22.11
N GLN A 16 7.56 -10.28 -21.80
CA GLN A 16 8.72 -9.49 -21.36
C GLN A 16 9.20 -9.91 -19.98
N LEU A 17 8.27 -10.14 -19.06
CA LEU A 17 8.53 -10.66 -17.71
C LEU A 17 9.06 -12.09 -17.75
N GLY A 18 8.77 -12.86 -18.80
CA GLY A 18 9.10 -14.28 -18.90
C GLY A 18 8.26 -15.18 -17.97
N GLN A 19 7.17 -14.64 -17.41
CA GLN A 19 6.25 -15.31 -16.51
C GLN A 19 4.86 -14.63 -16.55
N PRO A 20 3.78 -15.34 -16.19
CA PRO A 20 2.46 -14.72 -16.11
C PRO A 20 2.40 -13.63 -15.04
N LEU A 21 1.52 -12.66 -15.21
CA LEU A 21 1.21 -11.68 -14.16
C LEU A 21 0.61 -12.40 -12.95
N PRO A 22 0.72 -11.82 -11.74
CA PRO A 22 -0.02 -12.31 -10.58
C PRO A 22 -1.50 -12.50 -10.92
N ALA A 23 -2.06 -13.67 -10.55
CA ALA A 23 -3.34 -14.12 -11.09
C ALA A 23 -4.52 -13.20 -10.71
N ASP A 24 -4.48 -12.62 -9.52
CA ASP A 24 -5.43 -11.63 -9.02
C ASP A 24 -5.34 -10.31 -9.78
N TYR A 25 -4.12 -9.81 -10.02
CA TYR A 25 -3.90 -8.59 -10.81
C TYR A 25 -4.29 -8.79 -12.28
N ARG A 26 -3.96 -9.94 -12.86
CA ARG A 26 -4.36 -10.29 -14.23
C ARG A 26 -5.88 -10.34 -14.37
N ALA A 27 -6.57 -10.91 -13.38
CA ALA A 27 -8.03 -10.95 -13.36
C ALA A 27 -8.61 -9.53 -13.24
N PHE A 28 -8.03 -8.69 -12.37
CA PHE A 28 -8.43 -7.30 -12.22
C PHE A 28 -8.32 -6.51 -13.54
N LEU A 29 -7.18 -6.61 -14.23
CA LEU A 29 -6.96 -5.91 -15.50
C LEU A 29 -7.96 -6.33 -16.59
N LEU A 30 -8.35 -7.60 -16.63
CA LEU A 30 -9.21 -8.16 -17.68
C LEU A 30 -10.71 -8.06 -17.35
N ASP A 31 -11.08 -7.50 -16.20
CA ASP A 31 -12.46 -7.21 -15.85
C ASP A 31 -12.85 -5.83 -16.36
N ASP A 32 -13.83 -5.79 -17.25
CA ASP A 32 -14.34 -4.55 -17.87
C ASP A 32 -14.91 -3.57 -16.82
N ALA A 33 -15.27 -4.04 -15.62
CA ALA A 33 -15.73 -3.19 -14.53
C ALA A 33 -14.63 -2.28 -13.94
N ASN A 34 -13.35 -2.64 -14.15
CA ASN A 34 -12.20 -1.88 -13.65
C ASN A 34 -11.58 -0.96 -14.73
N GLU A 35 -12.18 -0.88 -15.93
CA GLU A 35 -11.80 0.11 -16.93
C GLU A 35 -11.91 1.51 -16.29
N ASP A 36 -10.91 2.36 -16.56
CA ASP A 36 -10.78 3.72 -16.02
C ASP A 36 -10.43 3.85 -14.52
N THR A 37 -10.14 2.75 -13.81
CA THR A 37 -9.49 2.84 -12.49
C THR A 37 -8.04 3.33 -12.60
N GLU A 38 -7.51 3.92 -11.55
CA GLU A 38 -6.13 4.45 -11.55
C GLU A 38 -5.11 3.32 -11.70
N GLU A 39 -5.32 2.22 -10.99
CA GLU A 39 -4.54 0.97 -11.04
C GLU A 39 -4.46 0.41 -12.46
N TRP A 40 -5.57 0.50 -13.20
CA TRP A 40 -5.64 0.09 -14.60
C TRP A 40 -4.90 1.08 -15.51
N GLY A 41 -4.99 2.38 -15.21
CA GLY A 41 -4.23 3.44 -15.88
C GLY A 41 -2.73 3.27 -15.77
N PHE A 42 -2.21 2.92 -14.59
CA PHE A 42 -0.77 2.68 -14.37
C PHE A 42 -0.21 1.56 -15.27
N PHE A 43 -1.00 0.54 -15.59
CA PHE A 43 -0.57 -0.52 -16.50
C PHE A 43 -0.64 -0.10 -17.97
N THR A 44 -1.72 0.60 -18.34
CA THR A 44 -2.02 0.85 -19.75
C THR A 44 -1.33 2.08 -20.32
N THR A 45 -1.16 3.14 -19.53
CA THR A 45 -0.47 4.38 -19.91
C THR A 45 0.52 4.89 -18.85
N PRO A 46 1.49 4.07 -18.38
CA PRO A 46 2.39 4.42 -17.27
C PRO A 46 3.15 5.75 -17.45
N LYS A 47 3.49 6.09 -18.71
CA LYS A 47 4.22 7.32 -19.05
C LYS A 47 3.43 8.59 -18.80
N GLU A 48 2.10 8.52 -18.80
CA GLU A 48 1.24 9.68 -18.54
C GLU A 48 1.22 10.06 -17.05
N PHE A 49 1.49 9.08 -16.17
CA PHE A 49 1.40 9.26 -14.73
C PHE A 49 2.74 9.61 -14.09
N LEU A 50 3.84 8.96 -14.48
CA LEU A 50 5.02 8.90 -13.60
C LEU A 50 6.35 9.28 -14.25
N TYR A 51 6.39 9.60 -15.56
CA TYR A 51 7.66 9.81 -16.29
C TYR A 51 8.73 8.72 -16.01
N CYS A 52 8.30 7.49 -15.72
CA CYS A 52 9.17 6.38 -15.31
C CYS A 52 9.63 5.53 -16.50
N GLU A 53 10.75 4.83 -16.33
CA GLU A 53 11.27 3.83 -17.27
C GLU A 53 11.25 2.44 -16.62
N LEU A 54 10.05 1.86 -16.50
CA LEU A 54 9.88 0.50 -15.98
C LEU A 54 10.67 -0.52 -16.82
N ASP A 55 11.48 -1.34 -16.15
CA ASP A 55 12.28 -2.40 -16.77
C ASP A 55 11.77 -3.77 -16.33
N TRP A 56 10.81 -4.33 -17.07
CA TRP A 56 10.24 -5.65 -16.81
C TRP A 56 11.18 -6.82 -17.12
N THR A 57 12.35 -6.56 -17.70
CA THR A 57 13.32 -7.61 -18.06
C THR A 57 14.24 -8.00 -16.91
N LYS A 58 14.25 -7.20 -15.83
CA LYS A 58 15.09 -7.40 -14.65
C LYS A 58 14.24 -7.64 -13.42
N ASP A 59 14.83 -8.35 -12.47
CA ASP A 59 14.19 -8.64 -11.19
C ASP A 59 14.19 -7.38 -10.32
N PHE A 60 13.09 -7.19 -9.59
CA PHE A 60 13.04 -6.29 -8.44
C PHE A 60 14.06 -6.78 -7.38
N PRO A 61 14.97 -5.90 -6.89
CA PRO A 61 16.14 -6.35 -6.13
C PRO A 61 15.90 -6.49 -4.62
N PHE A 62 14.76 -6.03 -4.09
CA PHE A 62 14.50 -6.01 -2.65
C PHE A 62 13.57 -7.17 -2.23
N SER A 63 13.76 -7.65 -1.00
CA SER A 63 12.89 -8.63 -0.35
C SER A 63 12.96 -8.48 1.16
N LEU A 64 12.18 -9.26 1.91
CA LEU A 64 12.28 -9.27 3.38
C LEU A 64 13.67 -9.69 3.87
N GLU A 65 14.34 -10.59 3.14
CA GLU A 65 15.70 -11.05 3.44
C GLU A 65 16.77 -10.08 2.90
N HIS A 66 16.41 -9.26 1.91
CA HIS A 66 17.27 -8.25 1.28
C HIS A 66 16.61 -6.86 1.33
N PRO A 67 16.45 -6.25 2.52
CA PRO A 67 15.81 -4.94 2.67
C PRO A 67 16.71 -3.82 2.12
N VAL A 68 16.12 -2.65 1.91
CA VAL A 68 16.86 -1.42 1.57
C VAL A 68 17.82 -1.03 2.68
N ASP A 69 19.04 -0.64 2.30
CA ASP A 69 20.00 0.04 3.17
C ASP A 69 20.15 1.50 2.73
N ASP A 70 19.49 2.41 3.44
CA ASP A 70 19.51 3.84 3.19
C ASP A 70 20.63 4.59 3.94
N SER A 71 21.55 3.86 4.61
CA SER A 71 22.63 4.46 5.37
C SER A 71 23.51 5.45 4.58
N PRO A 72 23.75 5.29 3.26
CA PRO A 72 24.46 6.30 2.47
C PRO A 72 23.71 7.63 2.39
N LEU A 73 22.39 7.62 2.20
CA LEU A 73 21.56 8.85 2.17
C LEU A 73 21.55 9.56 3.51
N LYS A 74 21.49 8.80 4.61
CA LYS A 74 21.61 9.36 5.96
C LYS A 74 22.96 10.05 6.20
N GLU A 75 24.02 9.60 5.55
CA GLU A 75 25.32 10.26 5.65
C GLU A 75 25.39 11.54 4.81
N PHE A 76 24.79 11.55 3.61
CA PHE A 76 24.61 12.77 2.83
C PHE A 76 23.81 13.83 3.61
N ASP A 77 22.69 13.44 4.22
CA ASP A 77 21.85 14.34 5.00
C ASP A 77 22.63 14.97 6.17
N LYS A 78 23.38 14.18 6.94
CA LYS A 78 24.23 14.72 8.03
C LYS A 78 25.22 15.76 7.52
N ARG A 79 25.88 15.51 6.38
CA ARG A 79 26.83 16.45 5.77
C ARG A 79 26.12 17.72 5.32
N ALA A 80 24.95 17.61 4.68
CA ALA A 80 24.16 18.75 4.23
C ALA A 80 23.67 19.60 5.41
N VAL A 81 23.13 18.96 6.45
CA VAL A 81 22.71 19.61 7.70
C VAL A 81 23.88 20.32 8.37
N HIS A 82 25.07 19.72 8.40
CA HIS A 82 26.27 20.36 8.95
C HIS A 82 26.67 21.61 8.15
N ALA A 83 26.72 21.51 6.81
CA ALA A 83 27.04 22.64 5.94
C ALA A 83 26.09 23.82 6.20
N LYS A 84 24.78 23.56 6.31
CA LYS A 84 23.77 24.59 6.56
C LYS A 84 23.82 25.17 7.97
N LYS A 85 23.88 24.32 9.00
CA LYS A 85 23.69 24.73 10.40
C LYS A 85 24.96 25.15 11.12
N VAL A 86 26.11 24.62 10.71
CA VAL A 86 27.41 24.84 11.39
C VAL A 86 28.31 25.72 10.53
N GLU A 87 28.46 25.38 9.25
CA GLU A 87 29.32 26.15 8.34
C GLU A 87 28.61 27.39 7.78
N HIS A 88 27.27 27.40 7.81
CA HIS A 88 26.42 28.42 7.19
C HIS A 88 26.70 28.61 5.69
N ASP A 89 27.03 27.50 5.02
CA ASP A 89 27.35 27.45 3.59
C ASP A 89 26.16 26.85 2.83
N SER A 90 25.37 27.72 2.18
CA SER A 90 24.22 27.32 1.38
C SER A 90 24.63 26.61 0.09
N ASP A 91 25.71 27.06 -0.56
CA ASP A 91 26.14 26.51 -1.84
C ASP A 91 26.64 25.07 -1.64
N LYS A 92 27.37 24.82 -0.54
CA LYS A 92 27.78 23.49 -0.15
C LYS A 92 26.60 22.60 0.26
N HIS A 93 25.59 23.15 0.96
CA HIS A 93 24.37 22.41 1.26
C HIS A 93 23.66 21.96 -0.02
N ASP A 94 23.48 22.87 -0.97
CA ASP A 94 22.74 22.59 -2.21
C ASP A 94 23.50 21.57 -3.07
N ALA A 95 24.82 21.69 -3.19
CA ALA A 95 25.64 20.70 -3.89
C ALA A 95 25.56 19.29 -3.25
N LEU A 96 25.47 19.19 -1.93
CA LEU A 96 25.30 17.91 -1.24
C LEU A 96 23.90 17.32 -1.46
N CYS A 97 22.87 18.16 -1.52
CA CYS A 97 21.52 17.71 -1.84
C CYS A 97 21.40 17.19 -3.28
N GLU A 98 22.08 17.85 -4.24
CA GLU A 98 22.18 17.37 -5.62
C GLU A 98 22.91 16.02 -5.69
N GLU A 99 24.08 15.90 -5.04
CA GLU A 99 24.83 14.64 -4.97
C GLU A 99 24.00 13.49 -4.38
N ALA A 100 23.21 13.79 -3.33
CA ALA A 100 22.35 12.81 -2.69
C ALA A 100 21.16 12.40 -3.58
N PHE A 101 20.62 13.34 -4.37
CA PHE A 101 19.55 13.05 -5.32
C PHE A 101 20.05 12.13 -6.45
N ASP A 102 21.19 12.44 -7.05
CA ASP A 102 21.82 11.59 -8.08
C ASP A 102 22.11 10.18 -7.53
N TYR A 103 22.62 10.10 -6.30
CA TYR A 103 22.84 8.82 -5.63
C TYR A 103 21.53 8.06 -5.45
N MET A 104 20.47 8.74 -5.00
CA MET A 104 19.16 8.13 -4.76
C MET A 104 18.57 7.56 -6.05
N GLU A 105 18.65 8.33 -7.14
CA GLU A 105 18.12 7.94 -8.45
C GLU A 105 18.79 6.65 -8.96
N GLU A 106 20.12 6.61 -8.93
CA GLU A 106 20.91 5.49 -9.46
C GLU A 106 20.84 4.22 -8.58
N ASN A 107 20.77 4.38 -7.25
CA ASN A 107 20.90 3.27 -6.32
C ASN A 107 19.57 2.78 -5.73
N PHE A 108 18.50 3.59 -5.79
CA PHE A 108 17.17 3.19 -5.27
C PHE A 108 16.08 3.30 -6.34
N LEU A 109 15.86 4.45 -6.95
CA LEU A 109 14.74 4.63 -7.90
C LEU A 109 14.87 3.70 -9.13
N LYS A 110 15.96 3.80 -9.89
CA LYS A 110 16.17 2.96 -11.08
C LYS A 110 16.21 1.46 -10.77
N PRO A 111 16.80 1.00 -9.65
CA PRO A 111 16.69 -0.40 -9.24
C PRO A 111 15.27 -0.84 -8.84
N MET A 112 14.51 0.01 -8.14
CA MET A 112 13.14 -0.26 -7.71
C MET A 112 12.18 -0.42 -8.90
N GLU A 113 12.37 0.35 -9.98
CA GLU A 113 11.53 0.30 -11.18
C GLU A 113 11.71 -0.96 -12.06
N ARG A 114 12.50 -1.93 -11.59
CA ARG A 114 12.69 -3.22 -12.27
C ARG A 114 11.62 -4.21 -11.87
N GLY A 115 10.95 -4.80 -12.85
CA GLY A 115 10.01 -5.88 -12.60
C GLY A 115 8.83 -5.50 -11.72
N ILE A 116 8.39 -4.24 -11.75
CA ILE A 116 7.22 -3.75 -11.01
C ILE A 116 6.17 -3.13 -11.94
N VAL A 117 4.98 -2.87 -11.39
CA VAL A 117 4.01 -1.92 -11.93
C VAL A 117 3.48 -1.07 -10.78
N TYR A 118 3.37 0.23 -10.98
CA TYR A 118 2.74 1.11 -9.99
C TYR A 118 1.24 0.81 -9.89
N VAL A 119 0.67 1.03 -8.71
CA VAL A 119 -0.77 0.82 -8.46
C VAL A 119 -1.43 2.02 -7.77
N ALA A 120 -0.67 2.88 -7.09
CA ALA A 120 -1.19 4.14 -6.56
C ALA A 120 -0.12 5.24 -6.47
N ASP A 121 -0.54 6.49 -6.71
CA ASP A 121 0.18 7.70 -6.29
C ASP A 121 -0.34 8.14 -4.92
N GLU A 122 0.50 7.98 -3.89
CA GLU A 122 0.17 8.32 -2.51
C GLU A 122 0.50 9.81 -2.20
N GLY A 123 1.02 10.54 -3.18
CA GLY A 123 1.49 11.92 -3.08
C GLY A 123 2.85 12.05 -2.39
N CYS A 124 3.42 13.26 -2.42
CA CYS A 124 4.68 13.58 -1.73
C CYS A 124 5.86 12.61 -2.03
N ALA A 125 5.97 12.14 -3.28
CA ALA A 125 6.97 11.15 -3.70
C ALA A 125 6.83 9.78 -3.03
N MET A 126 5.60 9.44 -2.61
CA MET A 126 5.22 8.12 -2.13
C MET A 126 4.39 7.40 -3.18
N TYR A 127 4.68 6.12 -3.39
CA TYR A 127 3.98 5.30 -4.37
C TYR A 127 3.77 3.90 -3.82
N SER A 128 2.62 3.30 -4.15
CA SER A 128 2.40 1.87 -3.99
C SER A 128 2.59 1.16 -5.34
N PHE A 129 3.21 -0.01 -5.34
CA PHE A 129 3.51 -0.78 -6.54
C PHE A 129 3.42 -2.29 -6.29
N LEU A 130 3.04 -3.03 -7.33
CA LEU A 130 3.03 -4.49 -7.35
C LEU A 130 4.34 -5.01 -7.95
N VAL A 131 5.01 -5.92 -7.25
CA VAL A 131 6.17 -6.62 -7.77
C VAL A 131 5.72 -7.72 -8.73
N LEU A 132 6.11 -7.60 -9.99
CA LEU A 132 5.80 -8.55 -11.05
C LEU A 132 6.88 -9.61 -11.24
N ARG A 133 8.13 -9.33 -10.85
CA ARG A 133 9.28 -10.21 -11.06
C ARG A 133 10.36 -10.07 -9.99
N GLY A 134 10.92 -11.20 -9.56
CA GLY A 134 11.93 -11.30 -8.50
C GLY A 134 11.44 -12.11 -7.30
N GLU A 135 12.21 -12.13 -6.22
CA GLU A 135 11.88 -12.88 -4.98
C GLU A 135 10.56 -12.42 -4.36
N ALA A 136 10.25 -11.13 -4.48
CA ALA A 136 9.03 -10.53 -3.94
C ALA A 136 7.82 -10.56 -4.90
N ALA A 137 7.89 -11.29 -6.02
CA ALA A 137 6.80 -11.31 -7.02
C ALA A 137 5.44 -11.69 -6.41
N GLY A 138 4.40 -10.95 -6.79
CA GLY A 138 3.04 -11.08 -6.28
C GLY A 138 2.75 -10.29 -5.00
N GLN A 139 3.72 -9.52 -4.50
CA GLN A 139 3.55 -8.69 -3.30
C GLN A 139 3.36 -7.22 -3.67
N VAL A 140 2.52 -6.52 -2.92
CA VAL A 140 2.40 -5.05 -3.01
C VAL A 140 3.33 -4.39 -2.00
N TRP A 141 4.08 -3.42 -2.48
CA TRP A 141 5.11 -2.67 -1.77
C TRP A 141 4.81 -1.18 -1.89
N TRP A 142 5.46 -0.38 -1.05
CA TRP A 142 5.44 1.07 -1.17
C TRP A 142 6.84 1.64 -1.06
N CYS A 143 7.00 2.86 -1.57
CA CYS A 143 8.22 3.62 -1.39
C CYS A 143 7.95 5.06 -0.94
N GLU A 144 8.96 5.66 -0.31
CA GLU A 144 9.14 7.10 -0.15
C GLU A 144 10.61 7.39 -0.43
N LEU A 145 10.88 8.11 -1.51
CA LEU A 145 12.25 8.37 -1.96
C LEU A 145 12.54 9.87 -1.95
N THR A 146 13.55 10.27 -1.18
CA THR A 146 14.01 11.65 -1.10
C THR A 146 15.54 11.71 -1.13
N SER A 147 16.10 12.91 -1.22
CA SER A 147 17.55 13.12 -1.08
C SER A 147 18.09 12.79 0.32
N CYS A 148 17.23 12.60 1.32
CA CYS A 148 17.63 12.38 2.71
C CYS A 148 17.42 10.93 3.19
N PHE A 149 16.52 10.18 2.56
CA PHE A 149 16.19 8.81 2.95
C PHE A 149 15.51 8.06 1.79
N ALA A 150 15.58 6.72 1.86
CA ALA A 150 14.91 5.82 0.94
C ALA A 150 14.17 4.74 1.73
N THR A 151 12.85 4.79 1.68
CA THR A 151 11.98 3.73 2.21
C THR A 151 11.45 2.94 1.02
N ILE A 152 11.69 1.62 0.99
CA ILE A 152 11.05 0.71 0.03
C ILE A 152 10.75 -0.58 0.79
N GLU A 153 9.48 -0.81 1.09
CA GLU A 153 9.06 -1.86 2.01
C GLU A 153 7.74 -2.52 1.55
N PRO A 154 7.51 -3.79 1.87
CA PRO A 154 6.24 -4.44 1.57
C PRO A 154 5.12 -3.82 2.38
N HIS A 155 3.93 -3.71 1.77
CA HIS A 155 2.70 -3.60 2.56
C HIS A 155 2.48 -4.91 3.30
N LEU A 156 2.27 -4.82 4.61
CA LEU A 156 2.12 -5.98 5.48
C LEU A 156 0.67 -6.15 5.90
N HIS A 157 0.21 -7.40 5.84
CA HIS A 157 -1.08 -7.79 6.33
C HIS A 157 -1.16 -7.50 7.83
N PRO A 158 -2.14 -6.74 8.31
CA PRO A 158 -2.17 -6.22 9.69
C PRO A 158 -2.08 -7.33 10.75
N LEU A 159 -2.78 -8.46 10.57
CA LEU A 159 -2.74 -9.57 11.54
C LEU A 159 -1.58 -10.56 11.39
N THR A 160 -1.23 -10.93 10.15
CA THR A 160 -0.26 -12.00 9.91
C THR A 160 1.16 -11.46 9.80
N ASN A 161 1.31 -10.14 9.61
CA ASN A 161 2.57 -9.45 9.37
C ASN A 161 3.34 -10.03 8.16
N LYS A 162 2.61 -10.55 7.18
CA LYS A 162 3.14 -11.07 5.92
C LYS A 162 2.87 -10.08 4.79
N PRO A 163 3.71 -10.03 3.75
CA PRO A 163 3.41 -9.24 2.55
C PRO A 163 2.05 -9.59 1.95
N ILE A 164 1.32 -8.58 1.48
CA ILE A 164 -0.02 -8.74 0.89
C ILE A 164 0.03 -8.85 -0.64
N SER A 165 -0.96 -9.54 -1.18
CA SER A 165 -1.27 -9.61 -2.62
C SER A 165 -1.97 -8.34 -3.13
N PHE A 166 -2.17 -8.25 -4.45
CA PHE A 166 -2.88 -7.11 -5.06
C PHE A 166 -4.34 -7.08 -4.63
N ALA A 167 -5.04 -8.22 -4.62
CA ALA A 167 -6.43 -8.27 -4.17
C ALA A 167 -6.59 -7.89 -2.69
N GLU A 168 -5.66 -8.30 -1.83
CA GLU A 168 -5.65 -7.87 -0.42
C GLU A 168 -5.39 -6.37 -0.29
N TRP A 169 -4.48 -5.81 -1.09
CA TRP A 169 -4.22 -4.37 -1.11
C TRP A 169 -5.45 -3.57 -1.57
N CYS A 170 -6.09 -3.91 -2.68
CA CYS A 170 -7.34 -3.26 -3.13
C CYS A 170 -8.43 -3.32 -2.06
N PHE A 171 -8.54 -4.45 -1.35
CA PHE A 171 -9.48 -4.60 -0.25
C PHE A 171 -9.16 -3.61 0.89
N PHE A 172 -7.91 -3.54 1.35
CA PHE A 172 -7.59 -2.65 2.46
C PHE A 172 -7.57 -1.15 2.09
N GLU A 173 -7.29 -0.81 0.82
CA GLU A 173 -7.45 0.56 0.32
C GLU A 173 -8.92 1.00 0.33
N SER A 174 -9.80 0.16 -0.21
CA SER A 174 -11.26 0.42 -0.18
C SER A 174 -11.84 0.38 1.24
N HIS A 175 -11.20 -0.33 2.16
CA HIS A 175 -11.60 -0.48 3.57
C HIS A 175 -10.56 0.13 4.51
N TYR A 176 -10.31 1.43 4.34
CA TYR A 176 -9.30 2.17 5.11
C TYR A 176 -9.41 1.96 6.63
N TYR A 177 -10.64 1.76 7.14
CA TYR A 177 -10.89 1.23 8.48
C TYR A 177 -11.62 -0.11 8.41
N CYS A 178 -11.14 -1.07 9.17
CA CYS A 178 -11.63 -2.44 9.20
C CYS A 178 -12.10 -2.85 10.60
N LEU A 179 -13.04 -3.80 10.65
CA LEU A 179 -13.49 -4.45 11.88
C LEU A 179 -12.81 -5.81 12.03
N THR A 180 -12.44 -6.18 13.25
CA THR A 180 -12.09 -7.57 13.57
C THR A 180 -12.37 -7.91 15.04
N THR A 181 -12.65 -9.17 15.33
CA THR A 181 -12.73 -9.71 16.70
C THR A 181 -11.43 -10.41 17.12
N ALA A 182 -10.43 -10.43 16.24
CA ALA A 182 -9.14 -11.09 16.40
C ALA A 182 -8.23 -10.47 17.49
N ARG A 183 -8.78 -9.89 18.57
CA ARG A 183 -8.06 -9.08 19.57
C ARG A 183 -6.82 -9.76 20.16
N LYS A 184 -6.92 -11.06 20.38
CA LYS A 184 -5.84 -11.89 20.95
C LYS A 184 -4.62 -12.06 20.02
N TYR A 185 -4.78 -11.81 18.73
CA TYR A 185 -3.70 -11.84 17.74
C TYR A 185 -3.10 -10.43 17.50
N LEU A 186 -3.60 -9.41 18.22
CA LEU A 186 -3.17 -8.01 18.11
C LEU A 186 -1.98 -7.53 18.97
N PRO A 187 -1.18 -8.33 19.72
CA PRO A 187 -0.01 -7.77 20.40
C PRO A 187 0.93 -7.00 19.45
N ASN A 188 1.00 -7.41 18.18
CA ASN A 188 1.75 -6.73 17.14
C ASN A 188 1.00 -5.52 16.55
N LEU A 189 -0.35 -5.55 16.56
CA LEU A 189 -1.17 -4.42 16.09
C LEU A 189 -1.10 -3.23 17.06
N LEU A 190 -1.14 -3.43 18.38
CA LEU A 190 -1.09 -2.32 19.34
C LEU A 190 0.25 -1.56 19.38
N GLN A 191 1.34 -2.15 18.87
CA GLN A 191 2.63 -1.48 18.74
C GLN A 191 2.76 -0.65 17.45
N HIS A 192 1.99 -0.94 16.40
CA HIS A 192 2.19 -0.36 15.05
C HIS A 192 0.91 0.19 14.40
N TYR A 193 -0.26 -0.01 15.01
CA TYR A 193 -1.57 0.35 14.48
C TYR A 193 -2.43 0.97 15.58
N TRP A 194 -3.08 2.08 15.26
CA TRP A 194 -4.06 2.69 16.16
C TRP A 194 -5.36 1.88 16.13
N ALA A 195 -5.82 1.47 17.30
CA ALA A 195 -7.16 0.94 17.47
C ALA A 195 -8.12 2.08 17.81
N TYR A 196 -9.25 2.14 17.14
CA TYR A 196 -10.25 3.18 17.32
C TYR A 196 -11.48 2.61 18.06
N PRO A 197 -12.14 3.42 18.90
CA PRO A 197 -13.47 3.11 19.42
C PRO A 197 -14.47 2.89 18.28
N LEU A 198 -15.45 2.03 18.54
CA LEU A 198 -16.48 1.72 17.54
C LEU A 198 -17.39 2.91 17.26
N ASP A 199 -17.69 3.69 18.29
CA ASP A 199 -18.53 4.89 18.32
C ASP A 199 -17.88 6.16 17.77
N ASP A 200 -16.58 6.11 17.50
CA ASP A 200 -15.84 7.17 16.83
C ASP A 200 -16.09 7.19 15.32
N LYS A 201 -15.59 8.24 14.66
CA LYS A 201 -15.74 8.46 13.22
C LYS A 201 -15.21 7.26 12.42
N GLU A 202 -14.06 6.72 12.82
CA GLU A 202 -13.39 5.59 12.16
C GLU A 202 -14.23 4.31 12.23
N GLY A 203 -14.84 4.02 13.38
CA GLY A 203 -15.73 2.87 13.53
C GLY A 203 -16.99 2.98 12.69
N ARG A 204 -17.57 4.19 12.58
CA ARG A 204 -18.69 4.45 11.67
C ARG A 204 -18.31 4.27 10.21
N ILE A 205 -17.14 4.74 9.80
CA ILE A 205 -16.63 4.54 8.44
C ILE A 205 -16.46 3.04 8.15
N ALA A 206 -15.85 2.29 9.08
CA ALA A 206 -15.67 0.85 8.94
C ALA A 206 -17.00 0.11 8.80
N MET A 207 -17.98 0.42 9.66
CA MET A 207 -19.32 -0.20 9.58
C MET A 207 -20.07 0.18 8.32
N MET A 208 -20.00 1.45 7.88
CA MET A 208 -20.67 1.91 6.67
C MET A 208 -20.12 1.22 5.43
N SER A 209 -18.80 1.11 5.33
CA SER A 209 -18.11 0.39 4.26
C SER A 209 -18.53 -1.08 4.23
N MET A 210 -18.51 -1.77 5.37
CA MET A 210 -18.97 -3.15 5.47
C MET A 210 -20.46 -3.31 5.13
N LEU A 211 -21.31 -2.33 5.46
CA LEU A 211 -22.73 -2.34 5.10
C LEU A 211 -22.95 -2.21 3.59
N ILE A 212 -22.21 -1.31 2.93
CA ILE A 212 -22.27 -1.10 1.47
C ILE A 212 -21.88 -2.40 0.73
N ASP A 213 -20.87 -3.10 1.24
CA ASP A 213 -20.35 -4.33 0.65
C ASP A 213 -21.13 -5.59 1.03
N GLU A 214 -22.29 -5.43 1.69
CA GLU A 214 -23.13 -6.52 2.20
C GLU A 214 -22.37 -7.47 3.16
N LYS A 215 -21.32 -6.96 3.80
CA LYS A 215 -20.49 -7.62 4.83
C LYS A 215 -20.90 -7.22 6.25
N LEU A 216 -21.96 -6.43 6.41
CA LEU A 216 -22.59 -6.12 7.69
C LEU A 216 -24.09 -6.36 7.60
N THR A 217 -24.66 -6.97 8.64
CA THR A 217 -26.09 -7.25 8.78
C THR A 217 -26.56 -6.87 10.17
N GLY A 218 -27.88 -6.64 10.32
CA GLY A 218 -28.48 -6.29 11.61
C GLY A 218 -28.26 -4.82 12.03
N MET A 219 -27.78 -3.96 11.11
CA MET A 219 -27.81 -2.51 11.30
C MET A 219 -28.18 -1.80 10.00
N THR A 220 -28.86 -0.66 10.11
CA THR A 220 -29.13 0.26 9.00
C THR A 220 -28.10 1.38 8.94
N LYS A 221 -28.10 2.12 7.83
CA LYS A 221 -27.30 3.33 7.66
C LYS A 221 -27.59 4.36 8.77
N GLU A 222 -28.86 4.61 9.05
CA GLU A 222 -29.28 5.56 10.07
C GLU A 222 -28.82 5.14 11.47
N GLU A 223 -28.85 3.84 11.79
CA GLU A 223 -28.37 3.31 13.07
C GLU A 223 -26.86 3.52 13.21
N ILE A 224 -26.07 3.27 12.16
CA ILE A 224 -24.61 3.51 12.15
C ILE A 224 -24.29 5.01 12.32
N GLU A 225 -25.08 5.90 11.72
CA GLU A 225 -24.85 7.35 11.81
C GLU A 225 -25.23 7.93 13.18
N THR A 226 -26.11 7.27 13.95
CA THR A 226 -26.75 7.88 15.13
C THR A 226 -26.43 7.22 16.47
N PHE A 227 -25.91 5.99 16.49
CA PHE A 227 -25.56 5.34 17.77
C PHE A 227 -24.48 6.14 18.52
N THR A 228 -24.48 6.13 19.84
CA THR A 228 -23.61 7.01 20.66
C THR A 228 -22.58 6.28 21.50
N CYS A 229 -22.73 4.97 21.68
CA CYS A 229 -21.77 4.12 22.35
C CYS A 229 -21.87 2.67 21.83
N ALA A 230 -20.85 1.85 22.07
CA ALA A 230 -20.84 0.46 21.60
C ALA A 230 -22.03 -0.40 22.08
N ASP A 231 -22.64 -0.06 23.23
CA ASP A 231 -23.80 -0.77 23.77
C ASP A 231 -25.09 -0.54 22.94
N ASP A 232 -25.14 0.53 22.14
CA ASP A 232 -26.27 0.87 21.27
C ASP A 232 -26.32 -0.02 20.01
N VAL A 233 -25.20 -0.63 19.62
CA VAL A 233 -25.13 -1.53 18.46
C VAL A 233 -26.04 -2.73 18.73
N PRO A 234 -26.94 -3.19 17.84
CA PRO A 234 -27.79 -4.36 18.09
C PRO A 234 -27.04 -5.65 18.46
N GLU A 235 -27.66 -6.53 19.26
CA GLU A 235 -27.04 -7.81 19.67
C GLU A 235 -26.87 -8.80 18.51
N ASP A 236 -27.78 -8.72 17.54
CA ASP A 236 -27.81 -9.52 16.32
C ASP A 236 -27.06 -8.85 15.16
N ALA A 237 -26.44 -7.69 15.39
CA ALA A 237 -25.58 -7.05 14.40
C ALA A 237 -24.31 -7.89 14.19
N MET A 238 -24.11 -8.36 12.97
CA MET A 238 -23.00 -9.22 12.57
C MET A 238 -22.24 -8.59 11.41
N PHE A 239 -20.92 -8.65 11.45
CA PHE A 239 -20.06 -8.33 10.31
C PHE A 239 -19.27 -9.57 9.89
N PHE A 240 -18.88 -9.63 8.62
CA PHE A 240 -18.00 -10.68 8.12
C PHE A 240 -16.55 -10.31 8.45
N ASP A 241 -15.97 -11.01 9.43
CA ASP A 241 -14.58 -10.83 9.83
C ASP A 241 -13.69 -11.53 8.81
N MET A 242 -13.28 -10.78 7.79
CA MET A 242 -12.50 -11.26 6.64
C MET A 242 -11.24 -12.03 7.06
N PHE A 243 -10.65 -11.64 8.19
CA PHE A 243 -9.45 -12.24 8.72
C PHE A 243 -9.64 -13.64 9.31
N LEU A 244 -10.80 -13.83 9.91
CA LEU A 244 -11.19 -15.11 10.47
C LEU A 244 -12.07 -15.91 9.50
N ASN A 245 -12.45 -15.29 8.38
CA ASN A 245 -13.32 -15.83 7.34
C ASN A 245 -14.67 -16.32 7.91
N GLU A 246 -15.26 -15.54 8.81
CA GLU A 246 -16.50 -15.90 9.50
C GLU A 246 -17.31 -14.68 9.95
N TRP A 247 -18.63 -14.86 10.12
CA TRP A 247 -19.49 -13.81 10.68
C TRP A 247 -19.28 -13.67 12.19
N ARG A 248 -19.08 -12.44 12.66
CA ARG A 248 -18.79 -12.10 14.06
C ARG A 248 -19.68 -10.95 14.56
N PRO A 249 -19.99 -10.91 15.87
CA PRO A 249 -20.78 -9.81 16.43
C PRO A 249 -20.04 -8.47 16.35
N VAL A 250 -20.74 -7.42 15.92
CA VAL A 250 -20.17 -6.07 15.80
C VAL A 250 -19.77 -5.50 17.16
N ARG A 251 -20.58 -5.71 18.22
CA ARG A 251 -20.31 -5.23 19.58
C ARG A 251 -18.94 -5.62 20.15
N ASN A 252 -18.38 -6.74 19.69
CA ASN A 252 -17.11 -7.28 20.20
C ASN A 252 -15.93 -6.97 19.27
N SER A 253 -16.16 -6.20 18.22
CA SER A 253 -15.13 -5.83 17.25
C SER A 253 -14.21 -4.74 17.80
N ILE A 254 -13.03 -4.67 17.21
CA ILE A 254 -12.14 -3.54 17.28
C ILE A 254 -12.03 -2.92 15.90
N VAL A 255 -11.86 -1.61 15.85
CA VAL A 255 -11.63 -0.85 14.62
C VAL A 255 -10.14 -0.59 14.50
N PHE A 256 -9.57 -0.79 13.32
CA PHE A 256 -8.17 -0.49 13.05
C PHE A 256 -8.00 -0.07 11.59
N ARG A 257 -6.85 0.53 11.26
CA ARG A 257 -6.53 0.97 9.90
C ARG A 257 -6.07 -0.22 9.03
N GLY A 258 -6.64 -0.36 7.84
CA GLY A 258 -6.39 -1.50 6.92
C GLY A 258 -4.97 -1.54 6.35
N LEU A 259 -4.42 -0.39 5.94
CA LEU A 259 -3.07 -0.25 5.42
C LEU A 259 -2.20 0.66 6.29
N THR A 260 -0.96 0.22 6.52
CA THR A 260 0.10 1.04 7.09
C THR A 260 0.98 1.57 5.97
N MET A 261 0.93 2.89 5.73
CA MET A 261 2.16 3.60 5.37
C MET A 261 3.02 3.59 6.63
N ARG A 262 4.16 2.90 6.62
CA ARG A 262 5.01 2.79 7.81
C ARG A 262 5.66 4.16 8.09
N ARG A 263 4.95 5.01 8.84
CA ARG A 263 5.55 6.14 9.57
C ARG A 263 5.68 5.70 11.02
N ASP A 264 6.79 5.06 11.35
CA ASP A 264 7.29 4.96 12.73
C ASP A 264 8.75 4.49 12.71
N ILE A 265 9.67 5.43 12.42
CA ILE A 265 10.94 5.60 13.14
C ILE A 265 11.18 7.11 13.33
#